data_AF-A0A316FYR9-F1
#
_entry.id   AF-A0A316FYR9-F1
#
_cell.length_a   1.000
_cell.length_b   1.000
_cell.length_c   1.000
_cell.angle_alpha   90.00
_cell.angle_beta   90.00
_cell.angle_gamma   90.00
#
_symmetry.space_group_name_H-M   'P 1'
#
loop_
_entity.id
_entity.type
_entity.pdbx_description
1 polymer ?
#
loop_
_entity_poly.entity_id
_entity_poly.type
_entity_poly.pdbx_seq_one_letter_code
_entity_poly.pdbx_strand_id
1 'polypeptide(L)'
;MLVIGYVIGIRSERRLCQDVHLNLAYRWFCRLGLDDKVPDHSTFSRYRHGKFRESGLLRQIFEATVERCLKEDLISGEGFAVDASLIPTDANKSRSLAAAGWSPDVARATGNRAAREYLETLDDAAFGAASESQPKFVAKSDPAAQWTRAEESRPYFAYAPNYLVDTKCSVIMDVEGTRAIRQAEVGASQTMLDRTEQRFGICPEWLAADTAYGSSENLGWLVKKRGIIPFIPVIDKTGRTDGTW
;
A
#
# COMPACT_ATOMS: atom_id res chain seq x y z
N MET A 1 5.16 -19.39 9.71
CA MET A 1 6.21 -19.25 8.67
C MET A 1 6.46 -17.79 8.27
N LEU A 2 5.52 -17.06 7.66
CA LEU A 2 5.78 -15.69 7.16
C LEU A 2 6.33 -14.73 8.23
N VAL A 3 5.84 -14.81 9.47
CA VAL A 3 6.35 -14.03 10.61
C VAL A 3 7.86 -14.22 10.81
N ILE A 4 8.38 -15.45 10.69
CA ILE A 4 9.84 -15.71 10.76
C ILE A 4 10.54 -14.97 9.62
N GLY A 5 9.99 -15.06 8.41
CA GLY A 5 10.56 -14.37 7.24
C GLY A 5 10.71 -12.87 7.47
N TYR A 6 9.69 -12.22 8.01
CA TYR A 6 9.73 -10.78 8.31
C TYR A 6 10.69 -10.43 9.44
N VAL A 7 10.67 -11.17 10.55
CA VAL A 7 11.50 -10.87 11.74
C VAL A 7 12.99 -11.13 11.49
N ILE A 8 13.32 -12.17 10.71
CA ILE A 8 14.71 -12.57 10.41
C ILE A 8 15.25 -11.91 9.13
N GLY A 9 14.39 -11.18 8.39
CA GLY A 9 14.79 -10.54 7.14
C GLY A 9 14.94 -11.50 5.95
N ILE A 10 14.31 -12.68 5.99
CA ILE A 10 14.29 -13.63 4.87
C ILE A 10 13.17 -13.22 3.90
N ARG A 11 13.55 -12.46 2.86
CA ARG A 11 12.60 -11.94 1.85
C ARG A 11 12.16 -12.98 0.82
N SER A 12 12.94 -14.03 0.61
CA SER A 12 12.61 -15.09 -0.35
C SER A 12 11.81 -16.20 0.32
N GLU A 13 10.59 -16.43 -0.13
CA GLU A 13 9.75 -17.52 0.37
C GLU A 13 10.33 -18.89 0.11
N ARG A 14 11.03 -19.07 -1.01
CA ARG A 14 11.77 -20.30 -1.31
C ARG A 14 12.86 -20.52 -0.27
N ARG A 15 13.60 -19.45 0.06
CA ARG A 15 14.61 -19.49 1.11
C ARG A 15 13.99 -19.75 2.48
N LEU A 16 12.85 -19.14 2.79
CA LEU A 16 12.11 -19.37 4.03
C LEU A 16 11.68 -20.83 4.16
N CYS A 17 11.17 -21.46 3.10
CA CYS A 17 10.85 -22.88 3.09
C CYS A 17 12.10 -23.75 3.34
N GLN A 18 13.24 -23.41 2.71
CA GLN A 18 14.52 -24.12 2.93
C GLN A 18 15.00 -23.98 4.38
N ASP A 19 14.94 -22.77 4.94
CA ASP A 19 15.37 -22.51 6.30
C ASP A 19 14.45 -23.20 7.30
N VAL A 20 13.13 -23.18 7.09
CA VAL A 20 12.17 -23.95 7.92
C VAL A 20 12.40 -25.46 7.76
N HIS A 21 12.85 -25.93 6.59
CA HIS A 21 13.16 -27.35 6.41
C HIS A 21 14.32 -27.81 7.30
N LEU A 22 15.37 -26.99 7.43
CA LEU A 22 16.62 -27.34 8.10
C LEU A 22 16.69 -26.89 9.57
N ASN A 23 15.95 -25.84 9.96
CA ASN A 23 16.05 -25.23 11.27
C ASN A 23 14.95 -25.73 12.22
N LEU A 24 15.33 -26.51 13.24
CA LEU A 24 14.41 -27.09 14.22
C LEU A 24 13.61 -26.03 15.00
N ALA A 25 14.21 -24.87 15.31
CA ALA A 25 13.49 -23.81 16.02
C ALA A 25 12.40 -23.20 15.13
N TYR A 26 12.66 -23.07 13.82
CA TYR A 26 11.66 -22.57 12.87
C TYR A 26 10.53 -23.55 12.65
N ARG A 27 10.84 -24.86 12.60
CA ARG A 27 9.82 -25.93 12.56
C ARG A 27 8.94 -25.89 13.79
N TRP A 28 9.55 -25.86 14.97
CA TRP A 28 8.84 -25.77 16.25
C TRP A 28 7.92 -24.54 16.30
N PHE A 29 8.42 -23.36 15.92
CA PHE A 29 7.60 -22.14 15.83
C PHE A 29 6.42 -22.29 14.86
N CYS A 30 6.65 -22.97 13.74
CA CYS A 30 5.60 -23.25 12.75
C CYS A 30 4.70 -24.43 13.13
N ARG A 31 4.88 -25.02 14.32
CA ARG A 31 4.17 -26.22 14.79
C ARG A 31 4.30 -27.40 13.83
N LEU A 32 5.49 -27.56 13.23
CA LEU A 32 5.85 -28.69 12.39
C LEU A 32 6.73 -29.65 13.19
N GLY A 33 6.30 -30.91 13.30
CA GLY A 33 7.11 -32.02 13.81
C GLY A 33 8.30 -32.35 12.91
N LEU A 34 9.11 -33.33 13.26
CA LEU A 34 10.27 -33.73 12.44
C LEU A 34 9.86 -34.35 11.10
N ASP A 35 8.83 -35.18 11.12
CA ASP A 35 8.33 -35.91 9.94
C ASP A 35 7.36 -35.09 9.07
N ASP A 36 6.91 -33.93 9.57
CA ASP A 36 5.95 -33.10 8.85
C ASP A 36 6.56 -32.48 7.58
N LYS A 37 5.75 -32.38 6.52
CA LYS A 37 6.19 -31.72 5.30
C LYS A 37 6.13 -30.20 5.46
N VAL A 38 7.21 -29.52 5.08
CA VAL A 38 7.20 -28.06 4.96
C VAL A 38 6.32 -27.67 3.76
N PRO A 39 5.41 -26.69 3.90
CA PRO A 39 4.62 -26.18 2.78
C PRO A 39 5.52 -25.70 1.63
N ASP A 40 5.10 -25.97 0.40
CA ASP A 40 5.79 -25.44 -0.78
C ASP A 40 5.59 -23.92 -0.88
N HIS A 41 6.59 -23.20 -1.38
CA HIS A 41 6.56 -21.74 -1.56
C HIS A 41 5.35 -21.24 -2.35
N SER A 42 4.83 -21.99 -3.33
CA SER A 42 3.61 -21.64 -4.09
C SER A 42 2.37 -21.52 -3.20
N THR A 43 2.40 -22.12 -2.02
CA THR A 43 1.33 -22.08 -1.03
C THR A 43 1.09 -20.65 -0.55
N PHE A 44 2.15 -19.86 -0.32
CA PHE A 44 2.01 -18.48 0.13
C PHE A 44 1.30 -17.60 -0.90
N SER A 45 1.66 -17.74 -2.18
CA SER A 45 0.99 -17.02 -3.29
C SER A 45 -0.50 -17.38 -3.35
N ARG A 46 -0.84 -18.68 -3.30
CA ARG A 46 -2.25 -19.12 -3.29
C ARG A 46 -3.03 -18.58 -2.11
N TYR A 47 -2.44 -18.55 -0.91
CA TYR A 47 -3.11 -18.01 0.27
C TYR A 47 -3.29 -16.48 0.20
N ARG A 48 -2.34 -15.74 -0.39
CA ARG A 48 -2.48 -14.28 -0.59
C ARG A 48 -3.63 -13.94 -1.55
N HIS A 49 -3.76 -14.66 -2.65
CA HIS A 49 -4.81 -14.39 -3.63
C HIS A 49 -6.18 -14.93 -3.22
N GLY A 50 -6.23 -16.02 -2.45
CA GLY A 50 -7.46 -16.57 -1.89
C GLY A 50 -7.68 -16.14 -0.44
N LYS A 51 -7.50 -17.09 0.49
CA LYS A 51 -8.02 -16.97 1.86
C LYS A 51 -7.60 -15.72 2.63
N PHE A 52 -6.37 -15.21 2.48
CA PHE A 52 -5.93 -14.02 3.23
C PHE A 52 -6.65 -12.75 2.77
N ARG A 53 -6.90 -12.65 1.46
CA ARG A 53 -7.66 -11.53 0.91
C ARG A 53 -9.12 -11.61 1.33
N GLU A 54 -9.74 -12.77 1.17
CA GLU A 54 -11.16 -12.99 1.51
C GLU A 54 -11.45 -12.80 3.00
N SER A 55 -10.52 -13.19 3.87
CA SER A 55 -10.73 -13.11 5.33
C SER A 55 -10.40 -11.75 5.94
N GLY A 56 -9.69 -10.87 5.22
CA GLY A 56 -9.15 -9.64 5.81
C GLY A 56 -8.16 -9.90 6.96
N LEU A 57 -7.61 -11.11 7.08
CA LEU A 57 -6.80 -11.52 8.24
C LEU A 57 -5.62 -10.58 8.50
N LEU A 58 -4.95 -10.10 7.45
CA LEU A 58 -3.81 -9.19 7.61
C LEU A 58 -4.24 -7.85 8.23
N ARG A 59 -5.42 -7.33 7.85
CA ARG A 59 -6.00 -6.12 8.47
C ARG A 59 -6.31 -6.38 9.94
N GLN A 60 -6.92 -7.51 10.27
CA GLN A 60 -7.25 -7.86 11.66
C GLN A 60 -6.00 -7.99 12.54
N ILE A 61 -4.93 -8.62 12.03
CA ILE A 61 -3.66 -8.74 12.75
C ILE A 61 -3.02 -7.36 12.95
N PHE A 62 -3.04 -6.51 11.92
CA PHE A 62 -2.54 -5.14 12.01
C PHE A 62 -3.30 -4.35 13.06
N GLU A 63 -4.64 -4.32 12.99
CA GLU A 63 -5.49 -3.59 13.94
C GLU A 63 -5.31 -4.12 15.36
N ALA A 64 -5.24 -5.44 15.56
CA ALA A 64 -4.98 -6.04 16.87
C ALA A 64 -3.62 -5.63 17.45
N THR A 65 -2.62 -5.40 16.59
CA THR A 65 -1.31 -4.89 17.00
C THR A 65 -1.40 -3.44 17.44
N VAL A 66 -2.11 -2.58 16.70
CA VAL A 66 -2.37 -1.18 17.08
C VAL A 66 -3.18 -1.10 18.38
N GLU A 67 -4.22 -1.93 18.55
CA GLU A 67 -4.98 -2.03 19.80
C GLU A 67 -4.10 -2.44 20.99
N ARG A 68 -3.11 -3.30 20.75
CA ARG A 68 -2.15 -3.66 21.79
C ARG A 68 -1.26 -2.48 22.13
N CYS A 69 -0.75 -1.74 21.15
CA CYS A 69 0.01 -0.51 21.39
C CYS A 69 -0.81 0.51 22.19
N LEU A 70 -2.11 0.65 21.90
CA LEU A 70 -2.99 1.53 22.66
C LEU A 70 -3.15 1.10 24.12
N LYS A 71 -3.36 -0.20 24.37
CA LYS A 71 -3.51 -0.74 25.73
C LYS A 71 -2.25 -0.60 26.57
N GLU A 72 -1.09 -0.48 25.94
CA GLU A 72 0.21 -0.36 26.58
C GLU A 72 0.72 1.10 26.58
N ASP A 73 -0.15 2.07 26.28
CA ASP A 73 0.16 3.52 26.22
C ASP A 73 1.35 3.87 25.27
N LEU A 74 1.49 3.12 24.18
CA LEU A 74 2.53 3.30 23.15
C LEU A 74 2.07 4.17 21.97
N ILE A 75 0.94 4.87 22.09
CA ILE A 75 0.41 5.78 21.06
C ILE A 75 -0.02 7.07 21.77
N SER A 76 0.42 8.21 21.26
CA SER A 76 0.05 9.51 21.82
C SER A 76 -1.34 9.95 21.37
N GLY A 77 -1.68 9.70 20.11
CA GLY A 77 -2.95 10.13 19.51
C GLY A 77 -3.05 11.64 19.23
N GLU A 78 -2.05 12.43 19.62
CA GLU A 78 -2.06 13.90 19.51
C GLU A 78 -1.74 14.37 18.08
N GLY A 79 -0.73 13.78 17.45
CA GLY A 79 -0.16 14.32 16.23
C GLY A 79 0.33 13.24 15.29
N PHE A 80 -0.21 13.24 14.07
CA PHE A 80 0.10 12.22 13.07
C PHE A 80 0.88 12.78 11.89
N ALA A 81 1.62 11.91 11.20
CA ALA A 81 2.24 12.18 9.91
C ALA A 81 1.69 11.22 8.87
N VAL A 82 1.49 11.70 7.64
CA VAL A 82 1.12 10.87 6.50
C VAL A 82 2.15 11.00 5.39
N ASP A 83 2.57 9.86 4.86
CA ASP A 83 3.47 9.79 3.71
C ASP A 83 3.23 8.52 2.89
N ALA A 84 3.60 8.57 1.62
CA ALA A 84 3.55 7.46 0.69
C ALA A 84 4.97 7.06 0.29
N SER A 85 5.27 5.76 0.30
CA SER A 85 6.49 5.24 -0.31
C SER A 85 6.17 4.62 -1.65
N LEU A 86 7.12 4.61 -2.58
CA LEU A 86 6.94 3.90 -3.85
C LEU A 86 7.57 2.52 -3.80
N ILE A 87 6.77 1.51 -4.17
CA ILE A 87 7.26 0.14 -4.35
C ILE A 87 7.25 -0.16 -5.85
N PRO A 88 8.43 -0.33 -6.48
CA PRO A 88 8.53 -0.78 -7.85
C PRO A 88 7.89 -2.16 -8.01
N THR A 89 7.13 -2.30 -9.08
CA THR A 89 6.57 -3.60 -9.50
C THR A 89 7.54 -4.31 -10.43
N ASP A 90 7.41 -5.64 -10.54
CA ASP A 90 8.12 -6.44 -11.55
C ASP A 90 7.41 -6.36 -12.92
N ALA A 91 7.03 -5.15 -13.32
CA ALA A 91 6.38 -4.85 -14.59
C ALA A 91 7.30 -4.04 -15.49
N ASN A 92 7.39 -4.44 -16.77
CA ASN A 92 8.32 -3.85 -17.72
C ASN A 92 7.58 -3.04 -18.80
N LYS A 93 8.07 -1.82 -19.07
CA LYS A 93 7.55 -0.94 -20.14
C LYS A 93 7.51 -1.60 -21.52
N SER A 94 8.50 -2.41 -21.88
CA SER A 94 8.53 -3.12 -23.18
C SER A 94 7.37 -4.10 -23.35
N ARG A 95 6.79 -4.58 -22.24
CA ARG A 95 5.63 -5.47 -22.19
C ARG A 95 4.35 -4.75 -21.78
N SER A 96 4.31 -3.43 -21.93
CA SER A 96 3.13 -2.60 -21.68
C SER A 96 2.41 -2.23 -22.98
N LEU A 97 1.17 -1.76 -22.85
CA LEU A 97 0.39 -1.19 -23.94
C LEU A 97 0.12 0.28 -23.63
N ALA A 98 -0.11 1.09 -24.67
CA ALA A 98 -0.74 2.39 -24.47
C ALA A 98 -2.15 2.17 -23.90
N ALA A 99 -2.63 3.07 -23.04
CA ALA A 99 -3.96 2.95 -22.42
C ALA A 99 -5.08 2.68 -23.44
N ALA A 100 -5.06 3.39 -24.58
CA ALA A 100 -6.06 3.23 -25.62
C ALA A 100 -6.08 1.82 -26.25
N GLY A 101 -4.97 1.09 -26.19
CA GLY A 101 -4.87 -0.29 -26.68
C GLY A 101 -5.06 -1.33 -25.59
N TRP A 102 -5.35 -0.92 -24.35
CA TRP A 102 -5.56 -1.83 -23.24
C TRP A 102 -7.04 -2.19 -23.09
N SER A 103 -7.30 -3.48 -22.89
CA SER A 103 -8.57 -3.98 -22.38
C SER A 103 -8.31 -5.22 -21.51
N PRO A 104 -9.24 -5.57 -20.60
CA PRO A 104 -9.16 -6.81 -19.83
C PRO A 104 -9.00 -8.05 -20.73
N ASP A 105 -9.63 -8.06 -21.91
CA ASP A 105 -9.55 -9.17 -22.87
C ASP A 105 -8.17 -9.28 -23.52
N VAL A 106 -7.56 -8.14 -23.88
CA VAL A 106 -6.19 -8.10 -24.41
C VAL A 106 -5.19 -8.56 -23.35
N ALA A 107 -5.39 -8.16 -22.09
CA ALA A 107 -4.55 -8.59 -20.97
C ALA A 107 -4.69 -10.10 -20.71
N ARG A 108 -5.92 -10.63 -20.68
CA ARG A 108 -6.20 -12.07 -20.53
C ARG A 108 -5.60 -12.90 -21.67
N ALA A 109 -5.72 -12.43 -22.92
CA ALA A 109 -5.17 -13.14 -24.08
C ALA A 109 -3.63 -13.24 -24.04
N THR A 110 -2.95 -12.21 -23.56
CA THR A 110 -1.48 -12.12 -23.57
C THR A 110 -0.81 -12.60 -22.28
N GLY A 111 -1.54 -12.69 -21.17
CA GLY A 111 -1.03 -13.05 -19.85
C GLY A 111 -0.78 -14.56 -19.67
N ASN A 112 0.22 -14.90 -18.85
CA ASN A 112 0.39 -16.27 -18.35
C ASN A 112 -0.72 -16.61 -17.32
N ARG A 113 -0.82 -17.87 -16.90
CA ARG A 113 -1.84 -18.33 -15.94
C ARG A 113 -1.90 -17.47 -14.68
N ALA A 114 -0.76 -17.14 -14.08
CA ALA A 114 -0.69 -16.33 -12.87
C ALA A 114 -1.20 -14.90 -13.09
N ALA A 115 -0.89 -14.28 -14.24
CA ALA A 115 -1.42 -12.98 -14.60
C ALA A 115 -2.94 -13.01 -14.79
N ARG A 116 -3.49 -14.10 -15.38
CA ARG A 116 -4.95 -14.27 -15.52
C ARG A 116 -5.65 -14.41 -14.18
N GLU A 117 -5.14 -15.28 -13.30
CA GLU A 117 -5.67 -15.45 -11.94
C GLU A 117 -5.60 -14.14 -11.14
N TYR A 118 -4.52 -13.37 -11.29
CA TYR A 118 -4.40 -12.04 -10.68
C TYR A 118 -5.46 -11.06 -11.20
N LEU A 119 -5.67 -11.00 -12.52
CA LEU A 119 -6.69 -10.16 -13.15
C LEU A 119 -8.12 -10.50 -12.73
N GLU A 120 -8.42 -11.77 -12.48
CA GLU A 120 -9.73 -12.20 -11.96
C GLU A 120 -9.99 -11.72 -10.54
N THR A 121 -8.91 -11.46 -9.77
CA THR A 121 -9.02 -10.94 -8.41
C THR A 121 -8.86 -9.43 -8.33
N LEU A 122 -8.50 -8.73 -9.41
CA LEU A 122 -8.32 -7.28 -9.36
C LEU A 122 -9.68 -6.60 -9.14
N ASP A 123 -9.84 -5.85 -8.05
CA ASP A 123 -11.06 -5.07 -7.82
C ASP A 123 -11.16 -3.95 -8.87
N ASP A 124 -12.37 -3.58 -9.28
CA ASP A 124 -12.60 -2.47 -10.22
C ASP A 124 -11.99 -1.14 -9.72
N ALA A 125 -11.85 -0.99 -8.39
CA ALA A 125 -11.16 0.13 -7.76
C ALA A 125 -9.69 0.28 -8.21
N ALA A 126 -9.03 -0.83 -8.56
CA ALA A 126 -7.67 -0.84 -9.09
C ALA A 126 -7.56 -0.16 -10.47
N PHE A 127 -8.69 0.01 -11.18
CA PHE A 127 -8.75 0.66 -12.49
C PHE A 127 -9.28 2.09 -12.47
N GLY A 128 -10.09 2.51 -11.48
CA GLY A 128 -10.88 3.75 -11.65
C GLY A 128 -11.17 4.64 -10.44
N ALA A 129 -10.85 4.27 -9.19
CA ALA A 129 -11.40 5.04 -8.06
C ALA A 129 -10.71 6.41 -7.81
N ALA A 130 -9.44 6.56 -8.18
CA ALA A 130 -8.65 7.73 -7.79
C ALA A 130 -8.49 8.81 -8.87
N SER A 131 -8.75 8.49 -10.15
CA SER A 131 -8.68 9.46 -11.24
C SER A 131 -9.41 8.97 -12.49
N GLU A 132 -10.17 9.85 -13.12
CA GLU A 132 -10.79 9.63 -14.44
C GLU A 132 -9.76 9.59 -15.59
N SER A 133 -8.52 10.01 -15.33
CA SER A 133 -7.48 10.07 -16.36
C SER A 133 -6.89 8.68 -16.64
N GLN A 134 -6.89 8.29 -17.91
CA GLN A 134 -6.28 7.04 -18.33
C GLN A 134 -4.74 7.12 -18.21
N PRO A 135 -4.09 6.09 -17.62
CA PRO A 135 -2.63 6.06 -17.50
C PRO A 135 -1.97 5.95 -18.87
N LYS A 136 -0.85 6.63 -19.09
CA LYS A 136 -0.16 6.63 -20.40
C LYS A 136 0.20 5.22 -20.90
N PHE A 137 0.62 4.36 -19.97
CA PHE A 137 0.97 2.97 -20.23
C PHE A 137 0.33 2.08 -19.19
N VAL A 138 -0.10 0.89 -19.61
CA VAL A 138 -0.65 -0.16 -18.75
C VAL A 138 0.17 -1.43 -18.95
N ALA A 139 0.73 -1.97 -17.88
CA ALA A 139 1.49 -3.21 -17.96
C ALA A 139 0.55 -4.40 -18.17
N LYS A 140 0.91 -5.33 -19.06
CA LYS A 140 0.09 -6.53 -19.32
C LYS A 140 0.03 -7.49 -18.13
N SER A 141 1.15 -7.61 -17.40
CA SER A 141 1.28 -8.49 -16.24
C SER A 141 0.67 -7.91 -14.97
N ASP A 142 0.62 -6.58 -14.86
CA ASP A 142 0.08 -5.88 -13.70
C ASP A 142 -0.58 -4.55 -14.10
N PRO A 143 -1.84 -4.57 -14.57
CA PRO A 143 -2.50 -3.37 -15.07
C PRO A 143 -2.82 -2.29 -14.03
N ALA A 144 -2.85 -2.65 -12.75
CA ALA A 144 -3.13 -1.71 -11.66
C ALA A 144 -1.90 -0.90 -11.24
N ALA A 145 -0.70 -1.37 -11.60
CA ALA A 145 0.53 -0.64 -11.35
C ALA A 145 0.56 0.68 -12.13
N GLN A 146 0.92 1.76 -11.45
CA GLN A 146 0.96 3.09 -12.05
C GLN A 146 2.31 3.37 -12.70
N TRP A 147 2.29 3.81 -13.96
CA TRP A 147 3.46 4.39 -14.60
C TRP A 147 3.79 5.77 -13.99
N THR A 148 4.91 5.88 -13.28
CA THR A 148 5.31 7.09 -12.53
C THR A 148 6.78 7.46 -12.77
N ARG A 149 7.15 8.70 -12.44
CA ARG A 149 8.51 9.27 -12.51
C ARG A 149 8.91 10.00 -11.22
N ALA A 150 8.26 9.69 -10.10
CA ALA A 150 8.35 10.48 -8.88
C ALA A 150 9.73 10.43 -8.19
N GLU A 151 10.47 9.32 -8.25
CA GLU A 151 11.76 9.17 -7.54
C GLU A 151 12.97 8.92 -8.45
N GLU A 152 12.77 8.30 -9.62
CA GLU A 152 13.86 7.88 -10.49
C GLU A 152 14.05 8.78 -11.72
N SER A 153 15.30 8.88 -12.20
CA SER A 153 15.62 9.51 -13.49
C SER A 153 14.85 8.86 -14.66
N ARG A 154 14.47 7.58 -14.52
CA ARG A 154 13.71 6.80 -15.49
C ARG A 154 12.33 6.45 -14.92
N PRO A 155 11.25 6.61 -15.69
CA PRO A 155 9.95 6.22 -15.19
C PRO A 155 9.79 4.69 -15.12
N TYR A 156 9.00 4.22 -14.16
CA TYR A 156 8.77 2.80 -13.86
C TYR A 156 7.33 2.56 -13.39
N PHE A 157 6.94 1.30 -13.23
CA PHE A 157 5.61 0.93 -12.71
C PHE A 157 5.67 0.71 -11.20
N ALA A 158 4.80 1.36 -10.43
CA ALA A 158 4.82 1.35 -8.97
C ALA A 158 3.43 1.30 -8.32
N TYR A 159 3.41 0.86 -7.08
CA TYR A 159 2.33 1.12 -6.12
C TYR A 159 2.81 2.10 -5.04
N ALA A 160 1.85 2.75 -4.40
CA ALA A 160 2.07 3.63 -3.26
C ALA A 160 1.40 3.03 -2.01
N PRO A 161 2.13 2.30 -1.15
CA PRO A 161 1.73 2.15 0.24
C PRO A 161 1.78 3.51 0.96
N ASN A 162 0.65 3.90 1.51
CA ASN A 162 0.50 5.09 2.35
C ASN A 162 0.50 4.66 3.81
N TYR A 163 1.15 5.44 4.65
CA TYR A 163 1.28 5.18 6.08
C TYR A 163 0.77 6.39 6.86
N LEU A 164 -0.08 6.15 7.85
CA LEU A 164 -0.45 7.11 8.87
C LEU A 164 0.29 6.75 10.15
N VAL A 165 1.10 7.66 10.69
CA VAL A 165 2.04 7.36 11.77
C VAL A 165 1.84 8.31 12.94
N ASP A 166 1.77 7.78 14.16
CA ASP A 166 1.88 8.55 15.39
C ASP A 166 3.30 9.08 15.53
N THR A 167 3.45 10.41 15.55
CA THR A 167 4.77 11.05 15.45
C THR A 167 5.60 10.92 16.71
N LYS A 168 4.97 10.72 17.88
CA LYS A 168 5.68 10.64 19.16
C LYS A 168 6.26 9.26 19.40
N CYS A 169 5.48 8.23 19.11
CA CYS A 169 5.84 6.83 19.39
C CYS A 169 6.27 6.07 18.13
N SER A 170 6.18 6.69 16.95
CA SER A 170 6.52 6.08 15.64
C SER A 170 5.72 4.81 15.34
N VAL A 171 4.48 4.74 15.85
CA VAL A 171 3.57 3.62 15.59
C VAL A 171 2.76 3.93 14.34
N ILE A 172 2.74 2.99 13.40
CA ILE A 172 1.88 3.06 12.22
C ILE A 172 0.45 2.80 12.68
N MET A 173 -0.39 3.83 12.63
CA MET A 173 -1.80 3.81 13.02
C MET A 173 -2.67 3.16 11.94
N ASP A 174 -2.34 3.42 10.68
CA ASP A 174 -3.06 2.83 9.54
C ASP A 174 -2.17 2.77 8.30
N VAL A 175 -2.57 1.90 7.37
CA VAL A 175 -1.97 1.72 6.05
C VAL A 175 -3.05 1.60 4.98
N GLU A 176 -2.76 2.16 3.81
CA GLU A 176 -3.62 2.05 2.63
C GLU A 176 -2.75 1.92 1.38
N GLY A 177 -2.95 0.84 0.63
CA GLY A 177 -2.25 0.62 -0.64
C GLY A 177 -3.02 1.24 -1.79
N THR A 178 -2.38 2.15 -2.53
CA THR A 178 -3.00 2.81 -3.67
C THR A 178 -2.12 2.76 -4.93
N ARG A 179 -2.69 3.22 -6.04
CA ARG A 179 -1.90 3.57 -7.22
C ARG A 179 -0.97 4.73 -6.86
N ALA A 180 0.24 4.72 -7.42
CA ALA A 180 1.22 5.79 -7.24
C ALA A 180 0.86 7.08 -8.00
N ILE A 181 -0.31 7.63 -7.66
CA ILE A 181 -0.79 8.93 -8.12
C ILE A 181 -1.22 9.75 -6.90
N ARG A 182 -0.90 11.04 -6.97
CA ARG A 182 -1.14 12.00 -5.91
C ARG A 182 -2.59 12.07 -5.42
N GLN A 183 -3.57 11.99 -6.32
CA GLN A 183 -4.99 12.00 -5.94
C GLN A 183 -5.36 10.79 -5.07
N ALA A 184 -4.77 9.63 -5.37
CA ALA A 184 -5.01 8.41 -4.60
C ALA A 184 -4.33 8.48 -3.23
N GLU A 185 -3.14 9.08 -3.15
CA GLU A 185 -2.40 9.28 -1.89
C GLU A 185 -3.17 10.24 -0.96
N VAL A 186 -3.69 11.34 -1.48
CA VAL A 186 -4.54 12.26 -0.70
C VAL A 186 -5.82 11.55 -0.25
N GLY A 187 -6.51 10.81 -1.13
CA GLY A 187 -7.69 10.03 -0.74
C GLY A 187 -7.38 8.94 0.29
N ALA A 188 -6.20 8.32 0.21
CA ALA A 188 -5.73 7.35 1.19
C ALA A 188 -5.54 8.00 2.56
N SER A 189 -4.98 9.21 2.64
CA SER A 189 -4.84 9.92 3.91
C SER A 189 -6.18 10.15 4.61
N GLN A 190 -7.22 10.53 3.86
CA GLN A 190 -8.57 10.73 4.39
C GLN A 190 -9.18 9.40 4.85
N THR A 191 -9.04 8.35 4.03
CA THR A 191 -9.52 7.00 4.35
C THR A 191 -8.89 6.46 5.63
N MET A 192 -7.57 6.63 5.78
CA MET A 192 -6.81 6.20 6.97
C MET A 192 -7.24 6.97 8.22
N LEU A 193 -7.46 8.28 8.12
CA LEU A 193 -7.96 9.09 9.24
C LEU A 193 -9.36 8.66 9.68
N ASP A 194 -10.28 8.51 8.72
CA ASP A 194 -11.66 8.08 9.00
C ASP A 194 -11.68 6.69 9.65
N ARG A 195 -10.90 5.75 9.12
CA ARG A 195 -10.83 4.37 9.64
C ARG A 195 -10.15 4.31 11.00
N THR A 196 -9.11 5.09 11.24
CA THR A 196 -8.44 5.18 12.56
C THR A 196 -9.40 5.70 13.62
N GLU A 197 -10.18 6.72 13.31
CA GLU A 197 -11.20 7.24 14.22
C GLU A 197 -12.31 6.22 14.47
N GLN A 198 -12.85 5.60 13.41
CA GLN A 198 -13.91 4.60 13.54
C GLN A 198 -13.46 3.36 14.32
N ARG A 199 -12.22 2.92 14.11
CA ARG A 199 -11.71 1.68 14.70
C ARG A 199 -11.20 1.87 16.12
N PHE A 200 -10.47 2.95 16.38
CA PHE A 200 -9.75 3.15 17.64
C PHE A 200 -10.29 4.34 18.46
N GLY A 201 -11.21 5.13 17.92
CA GLY A 201 -11.73 6.33 18.59
C GLY A 201 -10.71 7.48 18.66
N ILE A 202 -9.71 7.49 17.78
CA ILE A 202 -8.61 8.46 17.81
C ILE A 202 -8.69 9.37 16.59
N CYS A 203 -8.76 10.67 16.86
CA CYS A 203 -8.62 11.71 15.87
C CYS A 203 -7.46 12.61 16.29
N PRO A 204 -6.41 12.78 15.48
CA PRO A 204 -5.27 13.61 15.84
C PRO A 204 -5.65 15.10 15.88
N GLU A 205 -5.02 15.86 16.75
CA GLU A 205 -5.18 17.32 16.81
C GLU A 205 -4.54 17.99 15.58
N TRP A 206 -3.45 17.42 15.09
CA TRP A 206 -2.72 17.93 13.94
C TRP A 206 -2.17 16.82 13.03
N LEU A 207 -2.00 17.17 11.75
CA LEU A 207 -1.47 16.29 10.72
C LEU A 207 -0.32 16.95 9.98
N ALA A 208 0.83 16.29 9.95
CA ALA A 208 1.99 16.67 9.14
C ALA A 208 2.03 15.86 7.84
N ALA A 209 2.36 16.50 6.73
CA ALA A 209 2.51 15.85 5.44
C ALA A 209 3.36 16.72 4.49
N ASP A 210 3.80 16.14 3.38
CA ASP A 210 4.54 16.88 2.36
C ASP A 210 3.64 17.84 1.55
N THR A 211 4.25 18.66 0.70
CA THR A 211 3.54 19.63 -0.15
C THR A 211 2.51 18.98 -1.06
N ALA A 212 2.65 17.70 -1.44
CA ALA A 212 1.68 17.03 -2.31
C ALA A 212 0.30 16.89 -1.64
N TYR A 213 0.21 16.86 -0.31
CA TYR A 213 -1.06 16.85 0.41
C TYR A 213 -1.69 18.26 0.56
N GLY A 214 -0.96 19.31 0.19
CA GLY A 214 -1.33 20.72 0.39
C GLY A 214 -2.31 21.32 -0.60
N SER A 215 -3.25 20.53 -1.17
CA SER A 215 -4.31 21.09 -2.02
C SER A 215 -5.33 21.86 -1.18
N SER A 216 -5.90 22.93 -1.74
CA SER A 216 -6.91 23.75 -1.04
C SER A 216 -8.12 22.93 -0.58
N GLU A 217 -8.54 21.95 -1.38
CA GLU A 217 -9.61 21.02 -1.04
C GLU A 217 -9.26 20.15 0.17
N ASN A 218 -8.06 19.56 0.19
CA ASN A 218 -7.63 18.69 1.29
C ASN A 218 -7.42 19.47 2.59
N LEU A 219 -6.77 20.63 2.52
CA LEU A 219 -6.60 21.53 3.68
C LEU A 219 -7.94 22.01 4.22
N GLY A 220 -8.88 22.34 3.32
CA GLY A 220 -10.25 22.70 3.69
C GLY A 220 -10.99 21.55 4.37
N TRP A 221 -10.83 20.32 3.89
CA TRP A 221 -11.39 19.11 4.52
C TRP A 221 -10.82 18.88 5.92
N LEU A 222 -9.50 18.94 6.09
CA LEU A 222 -8.83 18.77 7.40
C LEU A 222 -9.32 19.80 8.42
N VAL A 223 -9.29 21.09 8.07
CA VAL A 223 -9.64 22.16 9.01
C VAL A 223 -11.14 22.23 9.26
N LYS A 224 -11.96 22.26 8.20
CA LYS A 224 -13.39 22.59 8.34
C LYS A 224 -14.26 21.39 8.67
N LYS A 225 -13.90 20.19 8.20
CA LYS A 225 -14.71 18.98 8.44
C LYS A 225 -14.17 18.16 9.59
N ARG A 226 -12.84 18.04 9.72
CA ARG A 226 -12.22 17.17 10.73
C ARG A 226 -11.73 17.92 11.96
N GLY A 227 -11.57 19.24 11.89
CA GLY A 227 -11.01 20.03 12.99
C GLY A 227 -9.52 19.78 13.25
N ILE A 228 -8.81 19.22 12.26
CA ILE A 228 -7.39 18.86 12.35
C ILE A 228 -6.55 20.03 11.84
N ILE A 229 -5.51 20.42 12.60
CA ILE A 229 -4.57 21.47 12.20
C ILE A 229 -3.57 20.89 11.17
N PRO A 230 -3.52 21.41 9.93
CA PRO A 230 -2.59 20.91 8.92
C PRO A 230 -1.22 21.60 9.06
N PHE A 231 -0.19 20.82 9.38
CA PHE A 231 1.22 21.19 9.19
C PHE A 231 1.70 20.73 7.81
N ILE A 232 1.07 21.28 6.77
CA ILE A 232 1.27 20.86 5.38
C ILE A 232 1.55 22.12 4.54
N PRO A 233 2.66 22.18 3.77
CA PRO A 233 2.93 23.30 2.88
C PRO A 233 1.83 23.44 1.81
N VAL A 234 1.35 24.66 1.59
CA VAL A 234 0.34 24.94 0.56
C VAL A 234 0.96 24.79 -0.82
N ILE A 235 0.21 24.18 -1.75
CA ILE A 235 0.61 24.18 -3.16
C ILE A 235 0.33 25.54 -3.75
N ASP A 236 1.38 26.33 -3.80
CA ASP A 236 1.33 27.64 -4.41
C ASP A 236 1.61 27.54 -5.91
N LYS A 237 0.59 27.87 -6.71
CA LYS A 237 0.70 28.02 -8.17
C LYS A 237 0.74 29.49 -8.62
N THR A 238 0.84 30.43 -7.69
CA THR A 238 0.86 31.87 -8.01
C THR A 238 2.18 32.29 -8.67
N GLY A 239 3.26 31.52 -8.47
CA GLY A 239 4.49 31.64 -9.25
C GLY A 239 4.28 31.21 -10.70
N ARG A 240 3.85 32.14 -11.56
CA ARG A 240 3.75 31.90 -13.01
C ARG A 240 5.15 31.74 -13.59
N THR A 241 5.45 30.56 -14.14
CA THR A 241 6.73 30.28 -14.84
C THR A 241 6.72 30.72 -16.31
N ASP A 242 5.63 31.34 -16.78
CA ASP A 242 5.43 31.74 -18.18
C ASP A 242 5.80 33.20 -18.47
N GLY A 243 6.32 33.94 -17.48
CA GLY A 243 6.77 35.32 -17.64
C GLY A 243 5.64 36.34 -17.86
N THR A 244 4.38 35.95 -17.62
CA THR A 244 3.26 36.90 -17.61
C THR A 244 2.97 37.33 -16.18
N TRP A 245 3.04 38.64 -15.95
CA TRP A 245 2.74 39.31 -14.68
C TRP A 245 1.23 39.42 -14.47
#